data_AF-A0A9C8LHK1-F1
#
_entry.id   AF-A0A9C8LHK1-F1
#
_cell.length_a   1.000
_cell.length_b   1.000
_cell.length_c   1.000
_cell.angle_alpha   90.00
_cell.angle_beta   90.00
_cell.angle_gamma   90.00
#
_symmetry.space_group_name_H-M   'P 1'
#
loop_
_entity.id
_entity.type
_entity.pdbx_description
1 polymer ?
#
loop_
_entity_poly.entity_id
_entity_poly.type
_entity_poly.pdbx_seq_one_letter_code
_entity_poly.pdbx_strand_id
1 'polypeptide(L)'
;MGLCHALHDPGEETSGPREDQTGARILIESAWFAALAALFIWWFSTGAILVVVRRAEHRGRLAHLRATIVALPLLGGGVLLYELTRYMETAGASYLAFLAALAIWGWVELAFLTGVITGPNTTHCHKETRGWERFMRAYGTIAYHETLLVMILFVMLVTTYDSPNTVGLWTFTVLFFARISAKLNLFLGVPKINVEFLPTPLAHLPSHFRISRLNWLFPFSVSFLTFAVYCWLERMVSVSAPHEVVGFALLSAITALALLEHWLMVLPLPDERLWRWMLPARKDAPEKPEIRRKDLRGI
;
A
#
# COMPACT_ATOMS: atom_id res chain seq x y z
N MET A 1 59.82 17.57 54.61
CA MET A 1 59.05 16.34 54.88
C MET A 1 57.66 16.59 54.33
N GLY A 2 57.32 16.26 53.09
CA GLY A 2 57.23 14.93 52.47
C GLY A 2 55.78 14.84 51.95
N LEU A 3 55.55 15.16 50.68
CA LEU A 3 55.40 14.22 49.55
C LEU A 3 53.93 13.79 49.32
N CYS A 4 53.42 14.25 48.17
CA CYS A 4 52.37 13.74 47.30
C CYS A 4 51.50 12.56 47.79
N HIS A 5 50.18 12.76 47.73
CA HIS A 5 49.29 11.70 47.27
C HIS A 5 48.13 12.28 46.45
N ALA A 6 48.45 12.59 45.18
CA ALA A 6 47.44 12.70 44.13
C ALA A 6 47.01 11.25 43.76
N LEU A 7 45.80 10.87 44.15
CA LEU A 7 45.05 9.76 43.54
C LEU A 7 44.15 10.43 42.50
N HIS A 8 44.57 10.60 41.25
CA HIS A 8 44.50 9.59 40.19
C HIS A 8 43.21 8.76 40.24
N ASP A 9 42.22 9.31 39.56
CA ASP A 9 40.99 8.71 39.06
C ASP A 9 41.31 7.58 38.05
N PRO A 10 40.59 6.45 38.10
CA PRO A 10 40.25 5.77 36.86
C PRO A 10 38.79 5.34 36.88
N GLY A 11 37.88 6.17 36.38
CA GLY A 11 36.48 5.79 36.25
C GLY A 11 35.62 6.58 35.27
N GLU A 12 36.12 7.65 34.64
CA GLU A 12 35.49 8.15 33.42
C GLU A 12 35.74 7.13 32.30
N GLU A 13 34.84 6.16 32.18
CA GLU A 13 34.65 5.35 30.99
C GLU A 13 34.41 6.30 29.81
N THR A 14 35.49 6.68 29.14
CA THR A 14 35.45 7.15 27.76
C THR A 14 34.90 6.00 26.93
N SER A 15 33.57 5.90 26.83
CA SER A 15 32.86 5.08 25.85
C SER A 15 33.39 5.53 24.48
N GLY A 16 34.33 4.76 23.96
CA GLY A 16 35.20 5.23 22.89
C GLY A 16 34.43 5.40 21.57
N PRO A 17 34.99 6.14 20.60
CA PRO A 17 34.41 6.29 19.26
C PRO A 17 34.16 4.95 18.53
N ARG A 18 34.71 3.83 19.03
CA ARG A 18 34.42 2.48 18.54
C ARG A 18 33.06 1.93 18.99
N GLU A 19 32.63 2.19 20.22
CA GLU A 19 31.34 1.69 20.72
C GLU A 19 30.18 2.43 20.06
N ASP A 20 30.30 3.75 19.94
CA ASP A 20 29.35 4.59 19.20
C ASP A 20 29.28 4.21 17.71
N GLN A 21 30.42 3.95 17.07
CA GLN A 21 30.45 3.45 15.68
C GLN A 21 29.85 2.04 15.53
N THR A 22 29.98 1.17 16.54
CA THR A 22 29.44 -0.19 16.48
C THR A 22 27.93 -0.16 16.64
N GLY A 23 27.41 0.64 17.58
CA GLY A 23 25.97 0.87 17.74
C GLY A 23 25.34 1.49 16.48
N ALA A 24 25.96 2.54 15.93
CA ALA A 24 25.48 3.18 14.71
C ALA A 24 25.42 2.21 13.52
N ARG A 25 26.42 1.32 13.36
CA ARG A 25 26.41 0.30 12.30
C ARG A 25 25.27 -0.70 12.47
N ILE A 26 25.05 -1.21 13.68
CA ILE A 26 23.96 -2.17 13.95
C ILE A 26 22.59 -1.55 13.66
N LEU A 27 22.39 -0.27 13.99
CA LEU A 27 21.15 0.45 13.69
C LEU A 27 20.95 0.64 12.18
N ILE A 28 22.00 1.01 11.44
CA ILE A 28 21.94 1.14 9.97
C ILE A 28 21.65 -0.21 9.31
N GLU A 29 22.32 -1.28 9.73
CA GLU A 29 22.07 -2.63 9.23
C GLU A 29 20.61 -3.03 9.50
N SER A 30 20.12 -2.82 10.72
CA SER A 30 18.74 -3.12 11.10
C SER A 30 17.73 -2.34 10.26
N ALA A 31 17.99 -1.06 9.99
CA ALA A 31 17.14 -0.23 9.12
C ALA A 31 17.14 -0.72 7.67
N TRP A 32 18.30 -1.14 7.15
CA TRP A 32 18.39 -1.70 5.80
C TRP A 32 17.65 -3.02 5.67
N PHE A 33 17.82 -3.93 6.63
CA PHE A 33 17.05 -5.17 6.70
C PHE A 33 15.55 -4.90 6.79
N ALA A 34 15.14 -3.91 7.57
CA ALA A 34 13.75 -3.50 7.68
C ALA A 34 13.18 -3.00 6.35
N ALA A 35 13.90 -2.14 5.64
CA ALA A 35 13.48 -1.63 4.35
C ALA A 35 13.35 -2.74 3.29
N LEU A 36 14.31 -3.67 3.25
CA LEU A 36 14.26 -4.83 2.36
C LEU A 36 13.10 -5.77 2.71
N ALA A 37 12.86 -6.01 4.01
CA ALA A 37 11.73 -6.81 4.46
C ALA A 37 10.40 -6.16 4.06
N ALA A 38 10.24 -4.84 4.25
CA ALA A 38 9.04 -4.12 3.82
C ALA A 38 8.81 -4.26 2.31
N LEU A 39 9.85 -4.08 1.50
CA LEU A 39 9.76 -4.23 0.04
C LEU A 39 9.37 -5.66 -0.35
N PHE A 40 10.02 -6.67 0.23
CA PHE A 40 9.74 -8.07 -0.04
C PHE A 40 8.31 -8.47 0.37
N ILE A 41 7.90 -8.11 1.58
CA ILE A 41 6.57 -8.39 2.12
C ILE A 41 5.51 -7.70 1.26
N TRP A 42 5.70 -6.44 0.89
CA TRP A 42 4.76 -5.72 0.04
C TRP A 42 4.63 -6.37 -1.34
N TRP A 43 5.76 -6.66 -1.99
CA TRP A 43 5.78 -7.26 -3.32
C TRP A 43 5.09 -8.63 -3.30
N PHE A 44 5.45 -9.47 -2.32
CA PHE A 44 4.88 -10.80 -2.16
C PHE A 44 3.38 -10.74 -1.83
N SER A 45 2.97 -9.86 -0.93
CA SER A 45 1.56 -9.66 -0.55
C SER A 45 0.72 -9.22 -1.75
N THR A 46 1.17 -8.23 -2.50
CA THR A 46 0.51 -7.74 -3.71
C THR A 46 0.39 -8.86 -4.76
N GLY A 47 1.48 -9.60 -5.00
CA GLY A 47 1.48 -10.73 -5.92
C GLY A 47 0.54 -11.87 -5.49
N ALA A 48 0.54 -12.22 -4.20
CA ALA A 48 -0.31 -13.26 -3.64
C ALA A 48 -1.80 -12.92 -3.78
N ILE A 49 -2.19 -11.68 -3.47
CA ILE A 49 -3.57 -11.20 -3.63
C ILE A 49 -4.00 -11.35 -5.10
N LEU A 50 -3.18 -10.91 -6.05
CA LEU A 50 -3.50 -11.01 -7.49
C LEU A 50 -3.65 -12.46 -7.96
N VAL A 51 -2.80 -13.37 -7.48
CA VAL A 51 -2.90 -14.81 -7.79
C VAL A 51 -4.21 -15.40 -7.26
N VAL A 52 -4.60 -15.07 -6.03
CA VAL A 52 -5.86 -15.53 -5.43
C VAL A 52 -7.06 -15.00 -6.22
N VAL A 53 -7.07 -13.71 -6.54
CA VAL A 53 -8.14 -13.08 -7.33
C VAL A 53 -8.26 -13.76 -8.70
N ARG A 54 -7.15 -13.91 -9.42
CA ARG A 54 -7.17 -14.56 -10.73
C ARG A 54 -7.65 -16.01 -10.67
N ARG A 55 -7.21 -16.77 -9.66
CA ARG A 55 -7.68 -18.15 -9.48
C ARG A 55 -9.18 -18.21 -9.21
N ALA A 56 -9.73 -17.20 -8.54
CA ALA A 56 -11.15 -17.08 -8.29
C ALA A 56 -11.94 -16.67 -9.55
N GLU A 57 -11.38 -15.84 -10.44
CA GLU A 57 -12.01 -15.46 -11.72
C GLU A 57 -12.30 -16.68 -12.61
N HIS A 58 -11.37 -17.63 -12.69
CA HIS A 58 -11.56 -18.84 -13.50
C HIS A 58 -12.66 -19.78 -12.97
N ARG A 59 -13.19 -19.56 -11.76
CA ARG A 59 -14.12 -20.46 -11.07
C ARG A 59 -15.50 -19.85 -10.77
N GLY A 60 -15.79 -18.65 -11.28
CA GLY A 60 -17.11 -18.00 -11.22
C GLY A 60 -17.42 -17.24 -9.92
N ARG A 61 -18.60 -16.61 -9.84
CA ARG A 61 -18.98 -15.64 -8.78
C ARG A 61 -18.98 -16.22 -7.36
N LEU A 62 -19.29 -17.50 -7.19
CA LEU A 62 -19.21 -18.21 -5.91
C LEU A 62 -17.76 -18.40 -5.43
N ALA A 63 -16.79 -18.43 -6.35
CA ALA A 63 -15.38 -18.54 -6.01
C ALA A 63 -14.80 -17.22 -5.45
N HIS A 64 -15.30 -16.07 -5.91
CA HIS A 64 -14.95 -14.76 -5.35
C HIS A 64 -15.36 -14.63 -3.87
N LEU A 65 -16.55 -15.13 -3.54
CA LEU A 65 -17.06 -15.11 -2.16
C LEU A 65 -16.29 -16.10 -1.27
N ARG A 66 -16.01 -17.32 -1.80
CA ARG A 66 -15.16 -18.30 -1.10
C ARG A 66 -13.74 -17.81 -0.87
N ALA A 67 -13.12 -17.12 -1.84
CA ALA A 67 -11.77 -16.56 -1.67
C ALA A 67 -11.72 -15.55 -0.51
N THR A 68 -12.76 -14.71 -0.38
CA THR A 68 -12.87 -13.71 0.69
C THR A 68 -13.10 -14.36 2.05
N ILE A 69 -13.96 -15.39 2.12
CA ILE A 69 -14.20 -16.17 3.35
C ILE A 69 -12.96 -16.94 3.78
N VAL A 70 -12.29 -17.62 2.84
CA VAL A 70 -11.06 -18.39 3.13
C VAL A 70 -9.93 -17.49 3.60
N ALA A 71 -9.94 -16.21 3.23
CA ALA A 71 -8.99 -15.23 3.71
C ALA A 71 -9.36 -14.63 5.09
N LEU A 72 -10.54 -14.87 5.67
CA LEU A 72 -10.91 -14.35 7.00
C LEU A 72 -9.90 -14.68 8.11
N PRO A 73 -9.25 -15.86 8.15
CA PRO A 73 -8.18 -16.13 9.10
C PRO A 73 -6.99 -15.16 8.98
N LEU A 74 -6.73 -14.59 7.80
CA LEU A 74 -5.72 -13.55 7.61
C LEU A 74 -6.09 -12.27 8.37
N LEU A 75 -7.37 -11.87 8.30
CA LEU A 75 -7.87 -10.72 9.05
C LEU A 75 -7.82 -10.98 10.55
N GLY A 76 -8.35 -12.12 11.00
CA GLY A 76 -8.36 -12.48 12.43
C GLY A 76 -6.95 -12.62 13.01
N GLY A 77 -6.03 -13.25 12.26
CA GLY A 77 -4.62 -13.35 12.62
C GLY A 77 -3.94 -11.98 12.64
N GLY A 78 -4.24 -11.11 11.69
CA GLY A 78 -3.76 -9.73 11.67
C GLY A 78 -4.21 -8.92 12.89
N VAL A 79 -5.49 -9.01 13.26
CA VAL A 79 -6.02 -8.34 14.47
C VAL A 79 -5.36 -8.91 15.73
N LEU A 80 -5.27 -10.23 15.87
CA LEU A 80 -4.62 -10.84 17.03
C LEU A 80 -3.16 -10.42 17.15
N LEU A 81 -2.43 -10.41 16.03
CA LEU A 81 -1.02 -10.02 16.01
C LEU A 81 -0.84 -8.53 16.35
N TYR A 82 -1.75 -7.68 15.87
CA TYR A 82 -1.78 -6.27 16.25
C TYR A 82 -1.94 -6.11 17.76
N GLU A 83 -2.97 -6.74 18.34
CA GLU A 83 -3.26 -6.68 19.78
C GLU A 83 -2.09 -7.15 20.64
N LEU A 84 -1.40 -8.21 20.23
CA LEU A 84 -0.23 -8.75 20.94
C LEU A 84 0.99 -7.83 20.85
N THR A 85 1.24 -7.23 19.69
CA THR A 85 2.46 -6.44 19.43
C THR A 85 2.39 -5.03 20.01
N ARG A 86 1.19 -4.51 20.30
CA ARG A 86 0.99 -3.18 20.89
C ARG A 86 1.72 -2.97 22.22
N TYR A 87 1.85 -4.01 23.04
CA TYR A 87 2.44 -3.93 24.39
C TYR A 87 3.93 -4.34 24.42
N MET A 88 4.54 -4.59 23.26
CA MET A 88 5.90 -5.12 23.17
C MET A 88 6.84 -4.10 22.52
N GLU A 89 7.91 -3.75 23.23
CA GLU A 89 8.96 -2.80 22.80
C GLU A 89 10.19 -3.52 22.21
N THR A 90 9.95 -4.50 21.34
CA THR A 90 11.01 -5.28 20.71
C THR A 90 11.06 -5.02 19.22
N ALA A 91 12.24 -5.13 18.61
CA ALA A 91 12.39 -5.00 17.15
C ALA A 91 11.50 -6.01 16.40
N GLY A 92 11.35 -7.24 16.94
CA GLY A 92 10.44 -8.24 16.40
C GLY A 92 8.98 -7.80 16.44
N ALA A 93 8.54 -7.11 17.49
CA ALA A 93 7.19 -6.56 17.58
C ALA A 93 6.92 -5.49 16.52
N SER A 94 7.91 -4.67 16.14
CA SER A 94 7.77 -3.69 15.05
C SER A 94 7.51 -4.39 13.70
N TYR A 95 8.23 -5.47 13.40
CA TYR A 95 7.99 -6.28 12.19
C TYR A 95 6.62 -6.95 12.20
N LEU A 96 6.23 -7.53 13.34
CA LEU A 96 4.95 -8.20 13.48
C LEU A 96 3.77 -7.21 13.44
N ALA A 97 3.91 -6.00 14.01
CA ALA A 97 2.91 -4.94 13.91
C ALA A 97 2.73 -4.45 12.46
N PHE A 98 3.82 -4.35 11.70
CA PHE A 98 3.80 -4.04 10.28
C PHE A 98 3.10 -5.15 9.47
N LEU A 99 3.45 -6.42 9.73
CA LEU A 99 2.79 -7.58 9.10
C LEU A 99 1.30 -7.66 9.45
N ALA A 100 0.93 -7.35 10.68
CA ALA A 100 -0.45 -7.29 11.14
C ALA A 100 -1.26 -6.26 10.35
N ALA A 101 -0.72 -5.03 10.21
CA ALA A 101 -1.36 -3.98 9.42
C ALA A 101 -1.53 -4.39 7.95
N LEU A 102 -0.52 -5.03 7.36
CA LEU A 102 -0.60 -5.54 5.99
C LEU A 102 -1.56 -6.71 5.83
N ALA A 103 -1.71 -7.58 6.83
CA ALA A 103 -2.66 -8.69 6.80
C ALA A 103 -4.11 -8.18 6.84
N ILE A 104 -4.39 -7.23 7.73
CA ILE A 104 -5.70 -6.55 7.81
C ILE A 104 -6.00 -5.84 6.49
N TRP A 105 -5.05 -5.04 6.00
CA TRP A 105 -5.17 -4.32 4.73
C TRP A 105 -5.35 -5.25 3.54
N GLY A 106 -4.55 -6.32 3.47
CA GLY A 106 -4.57 -7.29 2.38
C GLY A 106 -5.89 -8.04 2.28
N TRP A 107 -6.51 -8.37 3.42
CA TRP A 107 -7.85 -8.96 3.42
C TRP A 107 -8.91 -7.98 2.89
N VAL A 108 -8.87 -6.72 3.35
CA VAL A 108 -9.79 -5.66 2.89
C VAL A 108 -9.62 -5.43 1.38
N GLU A 109 -8.39 -5.42 0.88
CA GLU A 109 -8.13 -5.31 -0.56
C GLU A 109 -8.60 -6.51 -1.35
N LEU A 110 -8.38 -7.73 -0.85
CA LEU A 110 -8.89 -8.93 -1.48
C LEU A 110 -10.43 -8.89 -1.58
N ALA A 111 -11.11 -8.48 -0.50
CA ALA A 111 -12.57 -8.37 -0.46
C ALA A 111 -13.12 -7.32 -1.45
N PHE A 112 -12.35 -6.27 -1.70
CA PHE A 112 -12.65 -5.27 -2.72
C PHE A 112 -12.44 -5.83 -4.14
N LEU A 113 -11.30 -6.47 -4.41
CA LEU A 113 -10.96 -7.04 -5.73
C LEU A 113 -11.89 -8.19 -6.14
N THR A 114 -12.38 -8.98 -5.18
CA THR A 114 -13.37 -10.04 -5.44
C THR A 114 -14.78 -9.50 -5.68
N GLY A 115 -15.02 -8.20 -5.46
CA GLY A 115 -16.32 -7.58 -5.65
C GLY A 115 -17.35 -7.94 -4.57
N VAL A 116 -16.90 -8.46 -3.42
CA VAL A 116 -17.79 -8.79 -2.28
C VAL A 116 -18.15 -7.53 -1.50
N ILE A 117 -17.20 -6.62 -1.34
CA ILE A 117 -17.37 -5.32 -0.66
C ILE A 117 -17.28 -4.19 -1.70
N THR A 118 -18.15 -4.23 -2.71
CA THR A 118 -18.34 -3.13 -3.65
C THR A 118 -19.62 -2.38 -3.32
N GLY A 119 -19.64 -1.08 -3.58
CA GLY A 119 -20.74 -0.18 -3.25
C GLY A 119 -22.05 -0.48 -4.00
N PRO A 120 -23.19 0.11 -3.56
CA PRO A 120 -24.53 -0.23 -4.04
C PRO A 120 -24.78 0.08 -5.52
N ASN A 121 -23.93 0.89 -6.15
CA ASN A 121 -24.08 1.26 -7.54
C ASN A 121 -23.28 0.33 -8.45
N THR A 122 -23.88 -0.73 -9.00
CA THR A 122 -23.23 -1.64 -9.96
C THR A 122 -23.55 -1.30 -11.42
N THR A 123 -24.08 -0.09 -11.68
CA THR A 123 -24.57 0.30 -13.02
C THR A 123 -23.50 1.01 -13.84
N HIS A 124 -23.41 0.69 -15.12
CA HIS A 124 -22.51 1.38 -16.06
C HIS A 124 -22.86 2.88 -16.16
N CYS A 125 -21.86 3.75 -16.15
CA CYS A 125 -22.06 5.19 -16.32
C CYS A 125 -22.79 5.51 -17.63
N HIS A 126 -23.91 6.24 -17.54
CA HIS A 126 -24.56 6.80 -18.72
C HIS A 126 -23.63 7.85 -19.35
N LYS A 127 -23.55 7.88 -20.69
CA LYS A 127 -22.58 8.72 -21.43
C LYS A 127 -22.74 10.24 -21.19
N GLU A 128 -23.84 10.68 -20.57
CA GLU A 128 -24.18 12.09 -20.39
C GLU A 128 -23.93 12.65 -18.97
N THR A 129 -23.61 11.83 -17.96
CA THR A 129 -23.32 12.35 -16.60
C THR A 129 -21.97 13.07 -16.53
N ARG A 130 -22.01 14.38 -16.25
CA ARG A 130 -20.85 15.29 -16.15
C ARG A 130 -20.53 15.64 -14.70
N GLY A 131 -19.24 15.88 -14.41
CA GLY A 131 -18.78 16.53 -13.18
C GLY A 131 -19.04 15.75 -11.88
N TRP A 132 -19.61 16.44 -10.89
CA TRP A 132 -19.81 15.97 -9.52
C TRP A 132 -20.76 14.76 -9.42
N GLU A 133 -21.75 14.64 -10.30
CA GLU A 133 -22.67 13.50 -10.30
C GLU A 133 -21.98 12.19 -10.72
N ARG A 134 -21.00 12.27 -11.65
CA ARG A 134 -20.13 11.15 -12.01
C ARG A 134 -19.21 10.78 -10.86
N PHE A 135 -18.71 11.76 -10.10
CA PHE A 135 -17.92 11.54 -8.89
C PHE A 135 -18.73 10.80 -7.83
N MET A 136 -19.93 11.28 -7.48
CA MET A 136 -20.75 10.65 -6.45
C MET A 136 -21.19 9.23 -6.84
N ARG A 137 -21.44 8.97 -8.14
CA ARG A 137 -21.76 7.62 -8.65
C ARG A 137 -20.54 6.68 -8.65
N ALA A 138 -19.33 7.18 -8.92
CA ALA A 138 -18.07 6.43 -8.84
C ALA A 138 -17.53 6.28 -7.41
N TYR A 139 -17.91 7.18 -6.50
CA TYR A 139 -17.73 7.00 -5.07
C TYR A 139 -18.70 5.93 -4.56
N GLY A 140 -19.96 5.97 -5.03
CA GLY A 140 -20.99 4.99 -4.72
C GLY A 140 -20.71 3.56 -5.19
N THR A 141 -19.76 3.32 -6.10
CA THR A 141 -19.26 1.98 -6.45
C THR A 141 -18.22 1.44 -5.45
N ILE A 142 -17.61 2.31 -4.63
CA ILE A 142 -16.49 1.98 -3.73
C ILE A 142 -16.82 2.34 -2.26
N ALA A 143 -17.95 2.99 -1.99
CA ALA A 143 -18.32 3.54 -0.69
C ALA A 143 -18.21 2.54 0.46
N TYR A 144 -18.71 1.30 0.31
CA TYR A 144 -18.64 0.30 1.39
C TYR A 144 -17.20 -0.08 1.75
N HIS A 145 -16.32 -0.19 0.76
CA HIS A 145 -14.90 -0.45 0.97
C HIS A 145 -14.23 0.70 1.72
N GLU A 146 -14.54 1.94 1.35
CA GLU A 146 -13.98 3.11 2.03
C GLU A 146 -14.51 3.28 3.44
N THR A 147 -15.81 3.05 3.67
CA THR A 147 -16.36 3.05 5.03
C THR A 147 -15.72 1.96 5.90
N LEU A 148 -15.44 0.78 5.34
CA LEU A 148 -14.76 -0.29 6.07
C LEU A 148 -13.33 0.12 6.45
N LEU A 149 -12.57 0.72 5.53
CA LEU A 149 -11.23 1.23 5.83
C LEU A 149 -11.23 2.33 6.90
N VAL A 150 -12.19 3.26 6.84
CA VAL A 150 -12.35 4.31 7.85
C VAL A 150 -12.70 3.72 9.21
N MET A 151 -13.61 2.74 9.27
CA MET A 151 -13.97 2.06 10.50
C MET A 151 -12.78 1.32 11.12
N ILE A 152 -12.01 0.60 10.32
CA ILE A 152 -10.81 -0.10 10.80
C ILE A 152 -9.77 0.90 11.32
N LEU A 153 -9.51 1.98 10.57
CA LEU A 153 -8.60 3.04 11.01
C LEU A 153 -9.05 3.65 12.34
N PHE A 154 -10.34 3.93 12.50
CA PHE A 154 -10.90 4.48 13.73
C PHE A 154 -10.71 3.52 14.92
N VAL A 155 -10.98 2.22 14.74
CA VAL A 155 -10.75 1.20 15.77
C VAL A 155 -9.27 1.11 16.13
N MET A 156 -8.37 1.13 15.14
CA MET A 156 -6.93 1.12 15.38
C MET A 156 -6.47 2.36 16.15
N LEU A 157 -7.02 3.54 15.83
CA LEU A 157 -6.71 4.80 16.53
C LEU A 157 -7.12 4.75 18.01
N VAL A 158 -8.36 4.33 18.29
CA VAL A 158 -8.86 4.25 19.68
C VAL A 158 -8.06 3.25 20.49
N THR A 159 -7.71 2.11 19.89
CA THR A 159 -7.01 1.04 20.62
C THR A 159 -5.51 1.26 20.79
N THR A 160 -4.91 2.21 20.07
CA THR A 160 -3.47 2.54 20.12
C THR A 160 -3.15 3.84 20.86
N TYR A 161 -4.16 4.56 21.35
CA TYR A 161 -3.99 5.86 22.01
C TYR A 161 -2.98 5.86 23.18
N ASP A 162 -2.76 4.72 23.84
CA ASP A 162 -1.83 4.57 24.98
C ASP A 162 -0.84 3.39 24.79
N SER A 163 -0.58 2.97 23.54
CA SER A 163 0.29 1.81 23.30
C SER A 163 1.72 2.21 22.93
N PRO A 164 2.75 1.53 23.46
CA PRO A 164 4.14 1.84 23.14
C PRO A 164 4.50 1.59 21.67
N ASN A 165 3.90 0.58 21.03
CA ASN A 165 4.17 0.28 19.62
C ASN A 165 3.08 0.86 18.69
N THR A 166 3.41 1.95 18.00
CA THR A 166 2.49 2.64 17.07
C THR A 166 2.72 2.28 15.60
N VAL A 167 3.67 1.38 15.29
CA VAL A 167 4.09 1.07 13.92
C VAL A 167 2.93 0.55 13.07
N GLY A 168 2.11 -0.35 13.62
CA GLY A 168 0.97 -0.92 12.89
C GLY A 168 -0.09 0.12 12.52
N LEU A 169 -0.39 1.05 13.45
CA LEU A 169 -1.33 2.15 13.21
C LEU A 169 -0.83 3.07 12.09
N TRP A 170 0.42 3.52 12.17
CA TRP A 170 1.00 4.41 11.17
C TRP A 170 1.14 3.74 9.81
N THR A 171 1.45 2.44 9.79
CA THR A 171 1.49 1.66 8.55
C THR A 171 0.13 1.65 7.87
N PHE A 172 -0.93 1.34 8.61
CA PHE A 172 -2.29 1.34 8.07
C PHE A 172 -2.73 2.74 7.63
N THR A 173 -2.34 3.78 8.38
CA THR A 173 -2.64 5.18 8.07
C THR A 173 -1.97 5.63 6.78
N VAL A 174 -0.68 5.32 6.58
CA VAL A 174 0.05 5.61 5.35
C VAL A 174 -0.63 4.94 4.16
N LEU A 175 -0.97 3.66 4.28
CA LEU A 175 -1.66 2.91 3.24
C LEU A 175 -3.02 3.54 2.90
N PHE A 176 -3.80 3.91 3.93
CA PHE A 176 -5.10 4.56 3.77
C PHE A 176 -5.00 5.86 2.98
N PHE A 177 -4.13 6.78 3.40
CA PHE A 177 -3.96 8.06 2.72
C PHE A 177 -3.35 7.91 1.32
N ALA A 178 -2.37 7.03 1.15
CA ALA A 178 -1.80 6.71 -0.15
C ALA A 178 -2.89 6.20 -1.12
N ARG A 179 -3.80 5.35 -0.64
CA ARG A 179 -4.93 4.83 -1.44
C ARG A 179 -5.94 5.91 -1.80
N ILE A 180 -6.33 6.78 -0.86
CA ILE A 180 -7.22 7.90 -1.16
C ILE A 180 -6.56 8.84 -2.18
N SER A 181 -5.28 9.16 -2.00
CA SER A 181 -4.50 9.99 -2.93
C SER A 181 -4.43 9.36 -4.33
N ALA A 182 -4.14 8.06 -4.43
CA ALA A 182 -4.12 7.31 -5.68
C ALA A 182 -5.48 7.37 -6.40
N LYS A 183 -6.58 7.12 -5.68
CA LYS A 183 -7.94 7.18 -6.24
C LYS A 183 -8.32 8.57 -6.72
N LEU A 184 -8.00 9.61 -5.95
CA LEU A 184 -8.26 11.00 -6.33
C LEU A 184 -7.47 11.40 -7.57
N ASN A 185 -6.20 10.98 -7.65
CA ASN A 185 -5.38 11.21 -8.84
C ASN A 185 -5.98 10.50 -10.06
N LEU A 186 -6.31 9.21 -9.95
CA LEU A 186 -6.98 8.46 -11.02
C LEU A 186 -8.32 9.07 -11.45
N PHE A 187 -9.11 9.61 -10.51
CA PHE A 187 -10.38 10.26 -10.80
C PHE A 187 -10.22 11.55 -11.61
N LEU A 188 -9.33 12.43 -11.18
CA LEU A 188 -9.08 13.72 -11.85
C LEU A 188 -8.33 13.56 -13.17
N GLY A 189 -7.66 12.41 -13.32
CA GLY A 189 -7.18 11.89 -14.56
C GLY A 189 -5.67 11.86 -14.62
N VAL A 190 -5.18 10.68 -14.96
CA VAL A 190 -3.76 10.35 -15.05
C VAL A 190 -3.46 9.87 -16.47
N PRO A 191 -2.25 10.13 -17.01
CA PRO A 191 -1.84 9.69 -18.35
C PRO A 191 -1.96 8.18 -18.59
N LYS A 192 -1.77 7.36 -17.55
CA LYS A 192 -1.81 5.90 -17.61
C LYS A 192 -2.75 5.33 -16.55
N ILE A 193 -3.68 4.48 -16.98
CA ILE A 193 -4.53 3.68 -16.10
C ILE A 193 -4.16 2.23 -16.34
N ASN A 194 -3.69 1.54 -15.30
CA ASN A 194 -3.30 0.12 -15.33
C ASN A 194 -4.52 -0.81 -15.39
N VAL A 195 -5.32 -0.65 -16.44
CA VAL A 195 -6.59 -1.38 -16.67
C VAL A 195 -6.39 -2.89 -16.80
N GLU A 196 -5.19 -3.36 -17.13
CA GLU A 196 -4.87 -4.79 -17.23
C GLU A 196 -4.78 -5.52 -15.88
N PHE A 197 -4.62 -4.79 -14.78
CA PHE A 197 -4.59 -5.36 -13.42
C PHE A 197 -5.97 -5.39 -12.75
N LEU A 198 -6.99 -4.80 -13.37
CA LEU A 198 -8.33 -4.75 -12.80
C LEU A 198 -9.08 -6.07 -13.12
N PRO A 199 -9.51 -6.82 -12.09
CA PRO A 199 -10.30 -8.03 -12.30
C PRO A 199 -11.65 -7.68 -12.92
N THR A 200 -12.24 -8.66 -13.62
CA THR A 200 -13.49 -8.59 -14.38
C THR A 200 -14.65 -7.91 -13.63
N PRO A 201 -14.87 -8.11 -12.31
CA PRO A 201 -15.89 -7.39 -11.55
C PRO A 201 -15.67 -5.88 -11.49
N LEU A 202 -14.42 -5.42 -11.55
CA LEU A 202 -14.00 -4.01 -11.53
C LEU A 202 -13.76 -3.44 -12.93
N ALA A 203 -13.95 -4.23 -13.99
CA ALA A 203 -13.76 -3.81 -15.38
C ALA A 203 -14.71 -2.68 -15.83
N HIS A 204 -15.75 -2.38 -15.05
CA HIS A 204 -16.65 -1.24 -15.28
C HIS A 204 -16.07 0.10 -14.75
N LEU A 205 -15.14 0.08 -13.80
CA LEU A 205 -14.53 1.27 -13.20
C LEU A 205 -13.77 2.17 -14.19
N PRO A 206 -12.96 1.64 -15.14
CA PRO A 206 -12.27 2.45 -16.14
C PRO A 206 -13.18 3.34 -16.98
N SER A 207 -14.46 2.99 -17.15
CA SER A 207 -15.43 3.81 -17.90
C SER A 207 -15.79 5.13 -17.21
N HIS A 208 -15.52 5.23 -15.89
CA HIS A 208 -15.75 6.43 -15.09
C HIS A 208 -14.52 7.34 -15.05
N PHE A 209 -13.31 6.81 -15.26
CA PHE A 209 -12.05 7.56 -15.18
C PHE A 209 -11.75 8.35 -16.46
N ARG A 210 -11.20 9.56 -16.28
CA ARG A 210 -10.79 10.43 -17.38
C ARG A 210 -9.30 10.25 -17.64
N ILE A 211 -8.91 9.91 -18.86
CA ILE A 211 -7.49 9.96 -19.25
C ILE A 211 -7.13 11.43 -19.48
N SER A 212 -6.25 12.00 -18.65
CA SER A 212 -5.85 13.41 -18.70
C SER A 212 -4.33 13.54 -18.55
N ARG A 213 -3.73 14.55 -19.18
CA ARG A 213 -2.26 14.65 -19.34
C ARG A 213 -1.50 15.06 -18.07
N LEU A 214 -2.14 15.72 -17.11
CA LEU A 214 -1.58 16.00 -15.78
C LEU A 214 -2.64 16.75 -14.97
N ASN A 215 -2.79 16.34 -13.72
CA ASN A 215 -3.71 16.96 -12.77
C ASN A 215 -2.92 17.80 -11.75
N TRP A 216 -3.45 18.96 -11.35
CA TRP A 216 -2.78 19.85 -10.39
C TRP A 216 -2.62 19.21 -9.01
N LEU A 217 -3.43 18.20 -8.67
CA LEU A 217 -3.35 17.45 -7.41
C LEU A 217 -2.14 16.49 -7.34
N PHE A 218 -1.57 16.12 -8.50
CA PHE A 218 -0.39 15.24 -8.57
C PHE A 218 0.84 15.81 -7.83
N PRO A 219 1.31 17.05 -8.10
CA PRO A 219 2.45 17.62 -7.37
C PRO A 219 2.16 17.73 -5.87
N PHE A 220 0.92 18.01 -5.44
CA PHE A 220 0.59 18.01 -4.01
C PHE A 220 0.73 16.63 -3.37
N SER A 221 0.17 15.59 -4.00
CA SER A 221 0.30 14.21 -3.51
C SER A 221 1.77 13.78 -3.40
N VAL A 222 2.57 14.05 -4.44
CA VAL A 222 4.00 13.70 -4.46
C VAL A 222 4.79 14.49 -3.44
N SER A 223 4.56 15.81 -3.31
CA SER A 223 5.20 16.64 -2.29
C SER A 223 4.85 16.16 -0.88
N PHE A 224 3.58 15.84 -0.63
CA PHE A 224 3.14 15.34 0.68
C PHE A 224 3.76 13.99 1.03
N LEU A 225 3.79 13.04 0.09
CA LEU A 225 4.45 11.73 0.31
C LEU A 225 5.97 11.87 0.47
N THR A 226 6.61 12.76 -0.30
CA THR A 226 8.05 13.05 -0.16
C THR A 226 8.35 13.65 1.21
N PHE A 227 7.51 14.60 1.67
CA PHE A 227 7.61 15.18 3.00
C PHE A 227 7.39 14.12 4.10
N ALA A 228 6.40 13.24 3.95
CA ALA A 228 6.18 12.16 4.90
C ALA A 228 7.39 11.20 4.99
N VAL A 229 7.98 10.79 3.86
CA VAL A 229 9.23 10.01 3.84
C VAL A 229 10.34 10.74 4.59
N TYR A 230 10.50 12.03 4.35
CA TYR A 230 11.49 12.84 5.06
C TYR A 230 11.24 12.87 6.57
N CYS A 231 10.01 13.07 7.02
CA CYS A 231 9.67 13.05 8.45
C CYS A 231 9.98 11.69 9.11
N TRP A 232 9.71 10.58 8.42
CA TRP A 232 10.03 9.26 8.95
C TRP A 232 11.55 9.03 9.05
N LEU A 233 12.32 9.46 8.05
CA LEU A 233 13.78 9.38 8.07
C LEU A 233 14.39 10.29 9.15
N GLU A 234 13.87 11.51 9.30
CA GLU A 234 14.27 12.43 10.36
C GLU A 234 14.03 11.81 11.75
N ARG A 235 12.84 11.24 11.97
CA ARG A 235 12.50 10.55 13.21
C ARG A 235 13.39 9.34 13.45
N MET A 236 13.65 8.54 12.43
CA MET A 236 14.54 7.37 12.50
C MET A 236 15.96 7.75 12.98
N VAL A 237 16.50 8.89 12.53
CA VAL A 237 17.83 9.37 12.96
C VAL A 237 17.80 9.98 14.36
N SER A 238 16.66 10.51 14.79
CA SER A 238 16.51 11.12 16.12
C SER A 238 16.31 10.11 17.26
N VAL A 239 15.95 8.86 16.95
CA VAL A 239 15.68 7.83 17.95
C VAL A 239 16.85 6.87 18.11
N SER A 240 17.10 6.44 19.35
CA SER A 240 18.18 5.50 19.68
C SER A 240 17.67 4.10 20.01
N ALA A 241 16.36 3.94 20.24
CA ALA A 241 15.75 2.67 20.57
C ALA A 241 15.66 1.76 19.33
N PRO A 242 16.20 0.52 19.36
CA PRO A 242 16.23 -0.36 18.19
C PRO A 242 14.84 -0.68 17.59
N HIS A 243 13.80 -0.80 18.43
CA HIS A 243 12.45 -1.09 17.98
C HIS A 243 11.82 0.08 17.21
N GLU A 244 12.12 1.32 17.60
CA GLU A 244 11.66 2.53 16.92
C GLU A 244 12.39 2.74 15.60
N VAL A 245 13.72 2.52 15.57
CA VAL A 245 14.51 2.59 14.33
C VAL A 245 13.96 1.64 13.27
N VAL A 246 13.69 0.39 13.65
CA VAL A 246 13.07 -0.60 12.75
C VAL A 246 11.67 -0.14 12.32
N GLY A 247 10.86 0.36 13.25
CA GLY A 247 9.51 0.87 12.95
C GLY A 247 9.52 1.99 11.92
N PHE A 248 10.35 3.02 12.11
CA PHE A 248 10.47 4.14 11.18
C PHE A 248 11.12 3.74 9.85
N ALA A 249 12.02 2.77 9.84
CA ALA A 249 12.57 2.22 8.60
C ALA A 249 11.48 1.51 7.76
N LEU A 250 10.62 0.71 8.40
CA LEU A 250 9.47 0.08 7.75
C LEU A 250 8.50 1.13 7.19
N LEU A 251 8.16 2.15 7.99
CA LEU A 251 7.28 3.26 7.58
C LEU A 251 7.87 4.08 6.42
N SER A 252 9.17 4.34 6.46
CA SER A 252 9.90 5.04 5.40
C SER A 252 9.83 4.24 4.09
N ALA A 253 10.11 2.93 4.16
CA ALA A 253 10.11 2.06 3.00
C ALA A 253 8.71 1.94 2.36
N ILE A 254 7.65 1.73 3.15
CA ILE A 254 6.29 1.62 2.62
C ILE A 254 5.78 2.96 2.05
N THR A 255 6.13 4.09 2.69
CA THR A 255 5.76 5.43 2.19
C THR A 255 6.54 5.75 0.90
N ALA A 256 7.82 5.39 0.81
CA ALA A 256 8.62 5.55 -0.40
C ALA A 256 8.10 4.68 -1.56
N LEU A 257 7.57 3.50 -1.25
CA LEU A 257 6.94 2.63 -2.24
C LEU A 257 5.61 3.21 -2.74
N ALA A 258 4.80 3.78 -1.84
CA ALA A 258 3.61 4.54 -2.22
C ALA A 258 3.95 5.76 -3.08
N LEU A 259 5.02 6.50 -2.73
CA LEU A 259 5.55 7.59 -3.54
C LEU A 259 5.95 7.11 -4.94
N LEU A 260 6.66 5.98 -5.03
CA LEU A 260 7.05 5.39 -6.31
C LEU A 260 5.83 4.97 -7.13
N GLU A 261 4.80 4.38 -6.50
CA GLU A 261 3.53 4.06 -7.18
C GLU A 261 2.87 5.30 -7.78
N HIS A 262 2.88 6.43 -7.06
CA HIS A 262 2.37 7.70 -7.59
C HIS A 262 3.19 8.19 -8.79
N TRP A 263 4.52 8.07 -8.75
CA TRP A 263 5.36 8.39 -9.90
C TRP A 263 5.08 7.47 -11.10
N LEU A 264 4.86 6.17 -10.87
CA LEU A 264 4.52 5.20 -11.93
C LEU A 264 3.17 5.50 -12.61
N MET A 265 2.24 6.16 -11.91
CA MET A 265 1.00 6.62 -12.52
C MET A 265 1.25 7.66 -13.63
N VAL A 266 2.25 8.54 -13.47
CA VAL A 266 2.55 9.61 -14.43
C VAL A 266 3.63 9.23 -15.44
N LEU A 267 4.62 8.44 -15.02
CA LEU A 267 5.70 8.01 -15.88
C LEU A 267 5.21 6.92 -16.85
N PRO A 268 5.48 7.03 -18.16
CA PRO A 268 5.15 6.00 -19.15
C PRO A 268 6.13 4.82 -19.07
N LEU A 269 6.29 4.24 -17.88
CA LEU A 269 7.11 3.05 -17.69
C LEU A 269 6.27 1.79 -17.94
N PRO A 270 6.79 0.81 -18.70
CA PRO A 270 6.12 -0.47 -18.93
C PRO A 270 6.25 -1.36 -17.69
N ASP A 271 5.50 -1.05 -16.63
CA ASP A 271 5.24 -1.94 -15.48
C ASP A 271 4.76 -3.34 -15.88
N GLU A 272 4.15 -3.48 -17.07
CA GLU A 272 3.85 -4.73 -17.76
C GLU A 272 5.05 -5.69 -17.85
N ARG A 273 6.30 -5.17 -17.91
CA ARG A 273 7.49 -6.02 -17.99
C ARG A 273 7.87 -6.66 -16.66
N LEU A 274 7.61 -5.99 -15.54
CA LEU A 274 7.85 -6.53 -14.19
C LEU A 274 6.86 -7.64 -13.82
N TRP A 275 5.64 -7.56 -14.36
CA TRP A 275 4.55 -8.49 -14.07
C TRP A 275 4.12 -9.32 -15.29
N ARG A 276 4.97 -9.39 -16.33
CA ARG A 276 4.65 -10.04 -17.62
C ARG A 276 4.35 -11.53 -17.48
N TRP A 277 5.04 -12.18 -16.54
CA TRP A 277 4.78 -13.57 -16.14
C TRP A 277 3.39 -13.77 -15.50
N MET A 278 2.77 -12.67 -15.08
CA MET A 278 1.44 -12.59 -14.48
C MET A 278 0.45 -11.83 -15.36
N LEU A 279 0.68 -11.53 -16.64
CA LEU A 279 -0.37 -10.96 -17.52
C LEU A 279 -1.02 -12.07 -18.38
N PRO A 280 -2.33 -12.00 -18.69
CA PRO A 280 -2.93 -12.93 -19.65
C PRO A 280 -2.17 -12.83 -20.98
N ALA A 281 -1.91 -13.97 -21.63
CA ALA A 281 -1.55 -13.94 -23.04
C ALA A 281 -2.65 -13.16 -23.77
N ARG A 282 -2.24 -12.13 -24.52
CA ARG A 282 -3.13 -11.31 -25.33
C ARG A 282 -4.06 -12.28 -26.08
N LYS A 283 -5.35 -12.25 -25.79
CA LYS A 283 -6.32 -12.90 -26.67
C LYS A 283 -6.23 -12.12 -27.97
N ASP A 284 -5.55 -12.68 -28.95
CA ASP A 284 -5.59 -12.19 -30.31
C ASP A 284 -7.08 -12.08 -30.67
N ALA A 285 -7.56 -10.85 -30.75
CA ALA A 285 -8.92 -10.61 -31.20
C ALA A 285 -9.01 -11.22 -32.60
N PRO A 286 -10.02 -12.06 -32.89
CA PRO A 286 -10.22 -12.53 -34.25
C PRO A 286 -10.34 -11.30 -35.14
N GLU A 287 -9.46 -11.25 -36.13
CA GLU A 287 -9.41 -10.24 -37.18
C GLU A 287 -10.84 -9.96 -37.63
N LYS A 288 -11.31 -8.72 -37.40
CA LYS A 288 -12.61 -8.29 -37.90
C LYS A 288 -12.62 -8.58 -39.40
N PRO A 289 -13.54 -9.39 -39.93
CA PRO A 289 -13.63 -9.56 -41.37
C PRO A 289 -13.92 -8.18 -41.95
N GLU A 290 -12.94 -7.68 -42.70
CA GLU A 290 -13.03 -6.44 -43.46
C GLU A 290 -14.23 -6.60 -44.41
N ILE A 291 -15.34 -5.92 -44.11
CA ILE A 291 -16.50 -5.88 -45.00
C ILE A 291 -16.04 -5.15 -46.26
N ARG A 292 -15.63 -5.95 -47.26
CA ARG A 292 -15.16 -5.47 -48.54
C ARG A 292 -16.30 -4.71 -49.20
N ARG A 293 -16.10 -3.41 -49.36
CA ARG A 293 -16.99 -2.39 -49.93
C ARG A 293 -17.31 -2.59 -51.43
N LYS A 294 -17.42 -3.84 -51.91
CA LYS A 294 -17.77 -4.18 -53.31
C LYS A 294 -19.25 -4.51 -53.52
N ASP A 295 -20.01 -4.75 -52.45
CA ASP A 295 -21.41 -5.20 -52.57
C ASP A 295 -22.44 -4.06 -52.61
N LEU A 296 -22.00 -2.79 -52.65
CA LEU A 296 -22.86 -1.60 -52.69
C LEU A 296 -22.91 -0.92 -54.07
N ARG A 297 -22.41 -1.56 -55.14
CA ARG A 297 -22.54 -1.06 -56.54
C ARG A 297 -23.39 -1.96 -57.42
N GLY A 298 -24.42 -2.58 -56.86
CA GLY A 298 -25.26 -3.55 -57.57
C GLY A 298 -26.75 -3.48 -57.21
N ILE A 299 -27.25 -2.32 -56.79
CA ILE A 299 -28.69 -2.02 -56.68
C ILE A 299 -28.91 -0.62 -57.22
#